data_AF-A0A126R430-F1
#
_entry.id   AF-A0A126R430-F1
#
_cell.length_a   1.000
_cell.length_b   1.000
_cell.length_c   1.000
_cell.angle_alpha   90.00
_cell.angle_beta   90.00
_cell.angle_gamma   90.00
#
_symmetry.space_group_name_H-M   'P 1'
#
loop_
_entity.id
_entity.type
_entity.pdbx_description
1 polymer ?
#
loop_
_entity_poly.entity_id
_entity_poly.type
_entity_poly.pdbx_seq_one_letter_code
_entity_poly.pdbx_strand_id
1 'polypeptide(L)'
;MHRACLQPKTEILTPDQQRDELYGLDNRYVFAPFWHHHNQVAGFEDWSGMLERERIATANALRRHDTATLLSILFGRLYVLRNQLVHGGATWNSEVNRTQVRDCGALLGSLLPLFIDLMMDNADHEWPMPHYPVVDSPA
;
A
#
# COMPACT_ATOMS: atom_id res chain seq x y z
N MET A 1 33.92 -29.96 -16.26
CA MET A 1 32.68 -29.91 -15.45
C MET A 1 32.92 -28.95 -14.30
N HIS A 2 32.48 -27.69 -14.43
CA HIS A 2 32.58 -26.70 -13.36
C HIS A 2 31.16 -26.26 -13.01
N ARG A 3 30.72 -26.65 -11.81
CA ARG A 3 29.46 -26.19 -11.20
C ARG A 3 29.60 -24.69 -10.91
N ALA A 4 28.86 -23.85 -11.64
CA ALA A 4 28.62 -22.47 -11.23
C ALA A 4 27.68 -22.49 -10.03
N CYS A 5 28.24 -22.20 -8.86
CA CYS A 5 27.48 -21.94 -7.63
C CYS A 5 26.76 -20.60 -7.82
N LEU A 6 25.43 -20.64 -7.99
CA LEU A 6 24.57 -19.47 -7.90
C LEU A 6 24.67 -18.93 -6.47
N GLN A 7 25.41 -17.84 -6.29
CA GLN A 7 25.34 -17.04 -5.08
C GLN A 7 24.05 -16.20 -5.14
N PRO A 8 23.24 -16.13 -4.07
CA PRO A 8 22.13 -15.19 -4.03
C PRO A 8 22.70 -13.77 -3.95
N LYS A 9 22.37 -12.93 -4.93
CA LYS A 9 22.59 -11.48 -4.85
C LYS A 9 21.66 -10.91 -3.77
N THR A 10 22.14 -10.87 -2.53
CA THR A 10 21.59 -9.92 -1.55
C THR A 10 22.29 -8.58 -1.79
N GLU A 11 21.86 -7.86 -2.82
CA GLU A 11 22.28 -6.47 -3.04
C GLU A 11 21.61 -5.63 -1.95
N ILE A 12 22.41 -5.21 -0.96
CA ILE A 12 21.97 -4.29 0.09
C ILE A 12 21.69 -2.94 -0.59
N LEU A 13 20.41 -2.57 -0.66
CA LEU A 13 19.96 -1.29 -1.20
C LEU A 13 20.64 -0.14 -0.46
N THR A 14 21.17 0.84 -1.19
CA THR A 14 21.78 2.04 -0.60
C THR A 14 20.73 2.93 0.08
N PRO A 15 21.10 3.80 1.05
CA PRO A 15 20.16 4.70 1.71
C PRO A 15 19.39 5.64 0.75
N ASP A 16 19.99 5.98 -0.40
CA ASP A 16 19.34 6.74 -1.47
C ASP A 16 18.35 5.88 -2.27
N GLN A 17 18.66 4.61 -2.51
CA GLN A 17 17.73 3.66 -3.16
C GLN A 17 16.56 3.27 -2.24
N GLN A 18 16.78 3.16 -0.93
CA GLN A 18 15.73 2.97 0.07
C GLN A 18 14.78 4.17 0.17
N ARG A 19 15.25 5.37 -0.22
CA ARG A 19 14.46 6.60 -0.25
C ARG A 19 13.53 6.71 -1.46
N ASP A 20 13.89 6.12 -2.60
CA ASP A 20 13.10 6.22 -3.84
C ASP A 20 11.98 5.17 -3.93
N GLU A 21 12.12 3.99 -3.34
CA GLU A 21 11.06 2.96 -3.33
C GLU A 21 9.81 3.37 -2.53
N LEU A 22 9.93 4.36 -1.65
CA LEU A 22 8.88 4.75 -0.71
C LEU A 22 8.28 6.13 -0.96
N TYR A 23 8.61 6.76 -2.09
CA TYR A 23 8.17 8.13 -2.43
C TYR A 23 6.64 8.31 -2.40
N GLY A 24 5.88 7.22 -2.57
CA GLY A 24 4.42 7.21 -2.51
C GLY A 24 3.84 7.29 -1.09
N LEU A 25 4.52 6.80 -0.05
CA LEU A 25 3.96 6.75 1.32
C LEU A 25 4.09 8.08 2.07
N ASP A 26 5.04 8.92 1.65
CA ASP A 26 5.25 10.27 2.17
C ASP A 26 4.17 11.27 1.75
N ASN A 27 3.24 10.84 0.90
CA ASN A 27 2.26 11.73 0.31
C ASN A 27 1.09 11.99 1.26
N ARG A 28 0.93 13.26 1.67
CA ARG A 28 -0.16 13.71 2.54
C ARG A 28 -1.55 13.48 1.95
N TYR A 29 -1.70 13.46 0.62
CA TYR A 29 -3.01 13.32 -0.03
C TYR A 29 -3.56 11.90 0.00
N VAL A 30 -2.76 10.90 0.33
CA VAL A 30 -3.23 9.53 0.62
C VAL A 30 -3.20 9.22 2.12
N PHE A 31 -2.93 10.23 2.96
CA PHE A 31 -2.91 10.11 4.41
C PHE A 31 -4.29 10.41 5.00
N ALA A 32 -4.92 9.45 5.68
CA ALA A 32 -6.26 9.64 6.22
C ALA A 32 -6.38 10.83 7.20
N PRO A 33 -5.46 11.02 8.18
CA PRO A 33 -5.47 12.17 9.08
C PRO A 33 -5.50 13.55 8.39
N PHE A 34 -4.84 13.68 7.23
CA PHE A 34 -4.89 14.92 6.45
C PHE A 34 -6.33 15.25 6.04
N TRP A 35 -7.09 14.27 5.54
CA TRP A 35 -8.48 14.47 5.15
C TRP A 35 -9.42 14.60 6.34
N HIS A 36 -9.17 13.87 7.43
CA HIS A 36 -9.94 14.03 8.66
C HIS A 36 -9.87 15.45 9.21
N HIS A 37 -8.69 16.07 9.17
CA HIS A 37 -8.51 17.49 9.51
C HIS A 37 -9.36 18.41 8.63
N HIS A 38 -9.28 18.25 7.30
CA HIS A 38 -10.02 19.09 6.35
C HIS A 38 -11.55 18.86 6.42
N ASN A 39 -11.97 17.67 6.83
CA ASN A 39 -13.36 17.32 7.08
C ASN A 39 -13.83 17.69 8.49
N GLN A 40 -13.03 18.44 9.25
CA GLN A 40 -13.38 18.94 10.60
C GLN A 40 -13.67 17.82 11.61
N VAL A 41 -13.04 16.65 11.43
CA VAL A 41 -13.06 15.59 12.44
C VAL A 41 -12.11 15.99 13.57
N ALA A 42 -12.61 16.03 14.80
CA ALA A 42 -11.82 16.40 15.97
C ALA A 42 -10.65 15.42 16.21
N GLY A 43 -9.53 15.93 16.73
CA GLY A 43 -8.35 15.13 17.09
C GLY A 43 -7.33 14.94 15.96
N PHE A 44 -7.52 15.60 14.82
CA PHE A 44 -6.64 15.55 13.65
C PHE A 44 -5.98 16.89 13.33
N GLU A 45 -5.96 17.82 14.28
CA GLU A 45 -5.32 19.13 14.14
C GLU A 45 -3.80 19.01 13.91
N ASP A 46 -3.14 18.04 14.55
CA ASP A 46 -1.71 17.69 14.36
C ASP A 46 -1.50 16.62 13.27
N TRP A 47 -2.23 16.68 12.14
CA TRP A 47 -2.03 15.70 11.07
C TRP A 47 -0.60 15.73 10.51
N SER A 48 0.08 16.88 10.53
CA SER A 48 1.46 16.99 10.04
C SER A 48 2.45 16.27 10.96
N GLY A 49 2.31 16.41 12.28
CA GLY A 49 3.10 15.65 13.25
C GLY A 49 2.78 14.15 13.21
N MET A 50 1.52 13.78 12.98
CA MET A 50 1.14 12.38 12.75
C MET A 50 1.83 11.80 11.51
N LEU A 51 1.88 12.56 10.42
CA LEU A 51 2.55 12.13 9.19
C LEU A 51 4.04 11.90 9.43
N GLU A 52 4.72 12.81 10.14
CA GLU A 52 6.13 12.65 10.47
C GLU A 52 6.40 11.42 11.34
N ARG A 53 5.54 11.14 12.33
CA ARG A 53 5.64 9.92 13.13
C ARG A 53 5.48 8.66 12.28
N GLU A 54 4.56 8.65 11.32
CA GLU A 54 4.39 7.53 10.39
C GLU A 54 5.60 7.38 9.44
N ARG A 55 6.20 8.49 8.98
CA ARG A 55 7.44 8.45 8.18
C ARG A 55 8.57 7.75 8.92
N ILE A 56 8.78 8.13 10.18
CA ILE A 56 9.78 7.49 11.05
C ILE A 56 9.45 6.01 11.25
N ALA A 57 8.18 5.68 11.51
CA ALA A 57 7.74 4.29 11.68
C ALA A 57 7.99 3.46 10.41
N THR A 58 7.72 4.02 9.24
CA THR A 58 7.92 3.34 7.95
C THR A 58 9.38 3.09 7.66
N ALA A 59 10.25 4.08 7.89
CA ALA A 59 11.70 3.93 7.74
C ALA A 59 12.27 2.86 8.69
N ASN A 60 11.76 2.80 9.92
CA ASN A 60 12.13 1.77 10.89
C ASN A 60 11.64 0.38 10.48
N ALA A 61 10.41 0.27 9.99
CA ALA A 61 9.84 -0.98 9.51
C ALA A 61 10.65 -1.52 8.30
N LEU A 62 11.00 -0.65 7.36
CA LEU A 62 11.84 -1.00 6.21
C LEU A 62 13.21 -1.54 6.63
N ARG A 63 13.88 -0.84 7.56
CA ARG A 63 15.20 -1.26 8.09
C ARG A 63 15.14 -2.61 8.79
N ARG A 64 14.02 -2.92 9.43
CA ARG A 64 13.82 -4.17 10.19
C ARG A 64 13.20 -5.29 9.36
N HIS A 65 12.91 -5.04 8.08
CA HIS A 65 12.12 -5.93 7.24
C HIS A 65 10.78 -6.33 7.90
N ASP A 66 10.17 -5.40 8.63
CA ASP A 66 8.85 -5.58 9.23
C ASP A 66 7.77 -5.39 8.17
N THR A 67 7.55 -6.45 7.40
CA THR A 67 6.58 -6.48 6.30
C THR A 67 5.16 -6.22 6.78
N ALA A 68 4.78 -6.68 7.97
CA ALA A 68 3.43 -6.50 8.50
C ALA A 68 3.11 -5.02 8.72
N THR A 69 4.04 -4.28 9.33
CA THR A 69 3.90 -2.83 9.52
C THR A 69 3.87 -2.08 8.18
N LEU A 70 4.78 -2.44 7.25
CA LEU A 70 4.80 -1.81 5.91
C LEU A 70 3.50 -2.02 5.15
N LEU A 71 2.97 -3.25 5.12
CA LEU A 71 1.71 -3.58 4.47
C LEU A 71 0.54 -2.86 5.14
N SER A 72 0.51 -2.76 6.47
CA SER A 72 -0.54 -2.05 7.20
C SER A 72 -0.60 -0.56 6.80
N ILE A 73 0.56 0.10 6.75
CA ILE A 73 0.68 1.51 6.34
C ILE A 73 0.23 1.66 4.89
N LEU A 74 0.76 0.82 4.00
CA LEU A 74 0.44 0.83 2.59
C LEU A 74 -1.07 0.63 2.33
N PHE A 75 -1.70 -0.36 2.97
CA PHE A 75 -3.14 -0.60 2.80
C PHE A 75 -3.97 0.58 3.30
N GLY A 76 -3.54 1.27 4.35
CA GLY A 76 -4.13 2.54 4.76
C GLY A 76 -4.10 3.59 3.65
N ARG A 77 -2.98 3.71 2.92
CA ARG A 77 -2.84 4.65 1.79
C ARG A 77 -3.73 4.25 0.60
N LEU A 78 -3.76 2.96 0.27
CA LEU A 78 -4.60 2.41 -0.80
C LEU A 78 -6.10 2.60 -0.51
N TYR A 79 -6.51 2.48 0.75
CA TYR A 79 -7.90 2.69 1.16
C TYR A 79 -8.35 4.13 0.89
N VAL A 80 -7.53 5.12 1.27
CA VAL A 80 -7.82 6.53 1.00
C VAL A 80 -7.89 6.79 -0.50
N LEU A 81 -6.92 6.27 -1.26
CA LEU A 81 -6.87 6.46 -2.71
C LEU A 81 -8.08 5.84 -3.41
N ARG A 82 -8.47 4.61 -3.03
CA ARG A 82 -9.69 3.96 -3.52
C ARG A 82 -10.91 4.82 -3.25
N ASN A 83 -11.00 5.42 -2.07
CA ASN A 83 -12.12 6.30 -1.73
C ASN A 83 -12.16 7.56 -2.59
N GLN A 84 -11.00 8.18 -2.88
CA GLN A 84 -10.92 9.34 -3.77
C GLN A 84 -11.29 9.02 -5.22
N LEU A 85 -10.98 7.82 -5.70
CA LEU A 85 -11.32 7.35 -7.04
C LEU A 85 -12.82 7.06 -7.18
N VAL A 86 -13.43 6.44 -6.17
CA VAL A 86 -14.81 5.96 -6.23
C VAL A 86 -15.82 7.04 -5.81
N HIS A 87 -15.51 7.83 -4.79
CA HIS A 87 -16.45 8.77 -4.17
C HIS A 87 -16.17 10.24 -4.54
N GLY A 88 -15.19 10.49 -5.41
CA GLY A 88 -14.75 11.84 -5.78
C GLY A 88 -13.57 12.33 -4.93
N GLY A 89 -12.73 13.15 -5.52
CA GLY A 89 -11.42 13.58 -4.99
C GLY A 89 -10.31 13.50 -6.03
N ALA A 90 -10.44 12.57 -6.98
CA ALA A 90 -9.64 12.50 -8.20
C ALA A 90 -10.51 12.82 -9.43
N THR A 91 -10.59 14.10 -9.82
CA THR A 91 -11.33 14.47 -11.04
C THR A 91 -10.51 14.13 -12.29
N TRP A 92 -11.20 13.88 -13.42
CA TRP A 92 -10.62 13.41 -14.70
C TRP A 92 -9.44 14.23 -15.24
N ASN A 93 -9.20 15.45 -14.75
CA ASN A 93 -8.08 16.30 -15.14
C ASN A 93 -7.27 16.85 -13.96
N SER A 94 -7.41 16.24 -12.77
CA SER A 94 -6.61 16.63 -11.60
C SER A 94 -5.21 16.04 -11.69
N GLU A 95 -4.19 16.90 -11.67
CA GLU A 95 -2.78 16.50 -11.54
C GLU A 95 -2.47 15.94 -10.14
N VAL A 96 -3.30 16.26 -9.14
CA VAL A 96 -3.03 15.98 -7.72
C VAL A 96 -2.92 14.48 -7.43
N ASN A 97 -3.66 13.65 -8.15
CA ASN A 97 -3.76 12.21 -7.87
C ASN A 97 -3.09 11.29 -8.90
N ARG A 98 -2.60 11.81 -10.04
CA ARG A 98 -2.07 10.98 -11.14
C ARG A 98 -0.88 10.12 -10.71
N THR A 99 0.09 10.73 -10.02
CA THR A 99 1.28 10.03 -9.54
C THR A 99 0.93 8.95 -8.52
N GLN A 100 -0.01 9.23 -7.60
CA GLN A 100 -0.45 8.26 -6.59
C GLN A 100 -1.14 7.06 -7.24
N VAL A 101 -2.05 7.29 -8.18
CA VAL A 101 -2.74 6.22 -8.92
C VAL A 101 -1.77 5.35 -9.68
N ARG A 102 -0.77 5.97 -10.35
CA ARG A 102 0.28 5.22 -11.06
C ARG A 102 1.11 4.36 -10.11
N ASP A 103 1.64 4.95 -9.05
CA ASP A 103 2.59 4.27 -8.16
C ASP A 103 1.88 3.18 -7.32
N CYS A 104 0.69 3.49 -6.78
CA CYS A 104 -0.13 2.50 -6.08
C CYS A 104 -0.66 1.41 -7.02
N GLY A 105 -0.99 1.76 -8.28
CA GLY A 105 -1.40 0.79 -9.29
C GLY A 105 -0.29 -0.20 -9.64
N ALA A 106 0.94 0.29 -9.83
CA ALA A 106 2.11 -0.56 -10.07
C ALA A 106 2.37 -1.52 -8.90
N LEU A 107 2.25 -1.00 -7.67
CA LEU A 107 2.49 -1.79 -6.47
C LEU A 107 1.36 -2.80 -6.19
N LEU A 108 0.10 -2.45 -6.44
CA LEU A 108 -1.00 -3.44 -6.44
C LEU A 108 -0.78 -4.52 -7.50
N GLY A 109 -0.22 -4.15 -8.67
CA GLY A 109 0.13 -5.09 -9.73
C GLY A 109 1.16 -6.15 -9.29
N SER A 110 2.03 -5.85 -8.33
CA SER A 110 2.97 -6.83 -7.78
C SER A 110 2.40 -7.63 -6.61
N LEU A 111 1.51 -7.03 -5.79
CA LEU A 111 0.90 -7.68 -4.63
C LEU A 111 -0.25 -8.63 -4.99
N LEU A 112 -1.09 -8.27 -5.95
CA LEU A 112 -2.27 -9.05 -6.34
C LEU A 112 -1.93 -10.50 -6.70
N PRO A 113 -0.92 -10.78 -7.55
CA PRO A 113 -0.51 -12.16 -7.84
C PRO A 113 -0.13 -12.94 -6.58
N LEU A 114 0.59 -12.32 -5.64
CA LEU A 114 1.00 -12.97 -4.39
C LEU A 114 -0.19 -13.34 -3.51
N PHE A 115 -1.22 -12.49 -3.45
CA PHE A 115 -2.44 -12.82 -2.71
C PHE A 115 -3.19 -13.98 -3.36
N ILE A 116 -3.28 -13.98 -4.69
CA ILE A 116 -3.94 -15.05 -5.45
C ILE A 116 -3.21 -16.37 -5.21
N ASP A 117 -1.88 -16.39 -5.35
CA ASP A 117 -1.06 -17.56 -5.09
C ASP A 117 -1.24 -18.07 -3.66
N LEU A 118 -1.20 -17.18 -2.66
CA LEU A 118 -1.40 -17.55 -1.26
C LEU A 118 -2.79 -18.14 -1.00
N MET A 119 -3.84 -17.58 -1.61
CA MET A 119 -5.19 -18.13 -1.52
C MET A 119 -5.31 -19.50 -2.19
N MET A 120 -4.69 -19.69 -3.36
CA MET A 120 -4.69 -20.97 -4.08
C MET A 120 -3.92 -22.05 -3.31
N ASP A 121 -2.78 -21.71 -2.71
CA ASP A 121 -1.96 -22.62 -1.90
C ASP A 121 -2.63 -23.03 -0.59
N ASN A 122 -3.65 -22.27 -0.14
CA ASN A 122 -4.38 -22.49 1.10
C ASN A 122 -5.89 -22.60 0.82
N ALA A 123 -6.26 -23.40 -0.18
CA ALA A 123 -7.64 -23.58 -0.60
C ALA A 123 -8.57 -24.11 0.51
N ASP A 124 -8.04 -24.91 1.44
CA ASP A 124 -8.80 -25.48 2.56
C ASP A 124 -8.97 -24.52 3.75
N HIS A 125 -8.37 -23.32 3.69
CA HIS A 125 -8.53 -22.32 4.74
C HIS A 125 -9.94 -21.71 4.68
N GLU A 126 -10.55 -21.46 5.85
CA GLU A 126 -11.85 -20.79 5.95
C GLU A 126 -11.71 -19.28 5.66
N TRP A 127 -11.49 -18.95 4.40
CA TRP A 127 -11.53 -17.56 3.93
C TRP A 127 -12.92 -16.98 4.20
N PRO A 128 -13.04 -15.77 4.78
CA PRO A 128 -14.32 -15.11 4.97
C PRO A 128 -15.10 -15.06 3.65
N MET A 129 -16.41 -15.34 3.72
CA MET A 129 -17.25 -15.40 2.52
C MET A 129 -17.08 -14.11 1.69
N PRO A 130 -16.74 -14.21 0.39
CA PRO A 130 -16.59 -13.05 -0.44
C PRO A 130 -17.91 -12.28 -0.50
N HIS A 131 -17.81 -10.95 -0.53
CA HIS A 131 -18.96 -10.06 -0.59
C HIS A 131 -19.81 -10.25 -1.87
N TYR A 132 -19.23 -10.92 -2.87
CA TYR A 132 -19.87 -11.32 -4.12
C TYR A 132 -19.61 -12.82 -4.34
N PRO A 133 -20.42 -13.71 -3.74
CA PRO A 133 -20.23 -15.15 -3.91
C PRO A 133 -20.60 -15.59 -5.32
N VAL A 134 -20.06 -16.74 -5.75
CA VAL A 134 -20.53 -17.43 -6.95
C VAL A 134 -22.00 -17.82 -6.72
N VAL A 135 -22.85 -17.51 -7.69
CA VAL A 135 -24.28 -17.88 -7.68
C VAL A 135 -24.48 -18.97 -8.73
N ASP A 136 -24.74 -20.19 -8.28
CA ASP A 136 -24.87 -21.38 -9.16
C ASP A 136 -26.22 -21.47 -9.89
N SER A 137 -27.07 -20.45 -9.81
CA SER A 137 -28.31 -20.38 -10.61
C SER A 137 -28.75 -18.95 -10.87
N PRO A 138 -29.25 -18.63 -12.08
CA PRO A 138 -29.96 -17.38 -12.32
C PRO A 138 -31.25 -17.39 -11.50
N ALA A 139 -31.53 -16.26 -10.83
CA ALA A 139 -32.76 -16.03 -10.08
C ALA A 139 -34.01 -16.12 -10.96
#